data_AF-A0AAJ2G722-F1
#
_entry.id   AF-A0AAJ2G722-F1
#
_cell.length_a   1.000
_cell.length_b   1.000
_cell.length_c   1.000
_cell.angle_alpha   90.00
_cell.angle_beta   90.00
_cell.angle_gamma   90.00
#
_symmetry.space_group_name_H-M   'P 1'
#
loop_
_entity.id
_entity.type
_entity.pdbx_description
1 polymer ?
#
loop_
_entity_poly.entity_id
_entity_poly.type
_entity_poly.pdbx_seq_one_letter_code
_entity_poly.pdbx_strand_id
1 'polypeptide(L)'
;MTSLKLFILFITITMMHNHGIIYRTGSKRPAHRPRELMEDRIKPKPANMLGTWRISGVSTTEQGVVQPDGRPLRQYESGDKHNMLISFFPDSTFTRVGTAGEYTAGKWDFDSVAHTIFLTSNRKTEEIGVFFSYADNGMRLVNFEFSPNESVSLIEYGHKLMRFQEDPYFGKNNWWRIKPAKSENEVQIRARLLNYLAHTASILSSAQIREQNYISMEFSQGIVKLYNVGVGVVKKDKIPATWLGSFYSVEEAHKAYDMFEDYLFTAKHKKYQSGNWVRDDHHILVDIHNGMKRK
;
A
#
# COMPACT_ATOMS: atom_id res chain seq x y z
N MET A 1 -29.49 -10.56 22.66
CA MET A 1 -28.71 -10.68 21.39
C MET A 1 -28.34 -9.35 20.72
N THR A 2 -28.83 -8.20 21.20
CA THR A 2 -28.55 -6.87 20.62
C THR A 2 -27.23 -6.25 21.11
N SER A 3 -26.84 -6.48 22.36
CA SER A 3 -25.61 -5.92 22.96
C SER A 3 -24.31 -6.45 22.32
N LEU A 4 -24.22 -7.76 22.04
CA LEU A 4 -23.04 -8.36 21.40
C LEU A 4 -22.82 -7.84 19.96
N LYS A 5 -23.90 -7.64 19.19
CA LYS A 5 -23.83 -7.08 17.84
C LYS A 5 -23.36 -5.61 17.86
N LEU A 6 -23.82 -4.83 18.82
CA LEU A 6 -23.40 -3.44 19.04
C LEU A 6 -21.93 -3.35 19.47
N PHE A 7 -21.47 -4.25 20.34
CA PHE A 7 -20.08 -4.31 20.78
C PHE A 7 -19.13 -4.70 19.64
N ILE A 8 -19.47 -5.73 18.85
CA ILE A 8 -18.71 -6.11 17.66
C ILE A 8 -18.66 -4.94 16.67
N LEU A 9 -19.81 -4.31 16.38
CA LEU A 9 -19.87 -3.15 15.49
C LEU A 9 -18.98 -2.00 15.98
N PHE A 10 -18.96 -1.73 17.29
CA PHE A 10 -18.10 -0.70 17.87
C PHE A 10 -16.61 -1.03 17.74
N ILE A 11 -16.21 -2.29 17.97
CA ILE A 11 -14.85 -2.76 17.72
C ILE A 11 -14.49 -2.58 16.24
N THR A 12 -15.36 -2.98 15.32
CA THR A 12 -15.12 -2.82 13.88
C THR A 12 -14.97 -1.34 13.52
N ILE A 13 -15.82 -0.45 14.03
CA ILE A 13 -15.73 1.01 13.80
C ILE A 13 -14.42 1.57 14.35
N THR A 14 -14.00 1.15 15.54
CA THR A 14 -12.77 1.64 16.18
C THR A 14 -11.53 1.14 15.44
N MET A 15 -11.53 -0.13 15.01
CA MET A 15 -10.47 -0.68 14.17
C MET A 15 -10.42 0.00 12.79
N MET A 16 -11.57 0.31 12.20
CA MET A 16 -11.69 1.05 10.94
C MET A 16 -11.16 2.49 11.07
N HIS A 17 -11.44 3.16 12.19
CA HIS A 17 -10.94 4.51 12.46
C HIS A 17 -9.42 4.55 12.63
N ASN A 18 -8.86 3.56 13.34
CA ASN A 18 -7.42 3.52 13.62
C ASN A 18 -6.58 3.06 12.40
N HIS A 19 -7.14 2.28 11.48
CA HIS A 19 -6.41 1.77 10.30
C HIS A 19 -6.76 2.51 9.00
N GLY A 20 -7.70 3.46 9.02
CA GLY A 20 -8.09 4.25 7.85
C GLY A 20 -8.65 3.39 6.71
N ILE A 21 -9.41 2.34 7.03
CA ILE A 21 -10.04 1.46 6.04
C ILE A 21 -11.42 2.03 5.68
N ILE A 22 -11.63 2.38 4.41
CA ILE A 22 -12.89 2.95 3.91
C ILE A 22 -13.49 2.03 2.85
N TYR A 23 -14.72 1.54 3.06
CA TYR A 23 -15.41 0.61 2.16
C TYR A 23 -16.30 1.33 1.13
N ARG A 24 -16.42 0.75 -0.07
CA ARG A 24 -17.47 1.07 -1.05
C ARG A 24 -18.68 0.15 -0.83
N THR A 25 -19.84 0.76 -0.60
CA THR A 25 -21.12 0.05 -0.58
C THR A 25 -21.57 -0.22 -2.03
N GLY A 26 -21.69 -1.49 -2.44
CA GLY A 26 -22.32 -1.86 -3.72
C GLY A 26 -21.47 -2.69 -4.71
N SER A 27 -20.52 -3.50 -4.24
CA SER A 27 -19.71 -4.33 -5.14
C SER A 27 -20.51 -5.51 -5.72
N LYS A 28 -20.56 -5.63 -7.04
CA LYS A 28 -21.04 -6.83 -7.73
C LYS A 28 -20.00 -7.94 -7.57
N ARG A 29 -20.43 -9.16 -7.20
CA ARG A 29 -19.56 -10.34 -7.22
C ARG A 29 -18.93 -10.48 -8.62
N PRO A 30 -17.61 -10.69 -8.73
CA PRO A 30 -16.99 -10.91 -10.02
C PRO A 30 -17.60 -12.14 -10.69
N ALA A 31 -17.88 -12.04 -11.98
CA ALA A 31 -18.36 -13.17 -12.79
C ALA A 31 -17.34 -14.33 -12.75
N HIS A 32 -17.85 -15.56 -12.88
CA HIS A 32 -17.03 -16.76 -12.94
C HIS A 32 -16.00 -16.63 -14.07
N ARG A 33 -14.71 -16.76 -13.75
CA ARG A 33 -13.63 -16.68 -14.74
C ARG A 33 -13.41 -18.06 -15.36
N PRO A 34 -13.18 -18.15 -16.69
CA PRO A 34 -12.79 -19.41 -17.34
C PRO A 34 -11.58 -20.06 -16.68
N ARG A 35 -11.64 -21.39 -16.49
CA ARG A 35 -10.60 -22.19 -15.82
C ARG A 35 -9.21 -22.04 -16.47
N GLU A 36 -9.14 -22.01 -17.80
CA GLU A 36 -7.88 -21.85 -18.54
C GLU A 36 -7.13 -20.55 -18.18
N LEU A 37 -7.88 -19.46 -17.98
CA LEU A 37 -7.31 -18.18 -17.55
C LEU A 37 -6.79 -18.23 -16.11
N MET A 38 -7.34 -19.10 -15.25
CA MET A 38 -6.84 -19.31 -13.90
C MET A 38 -5.54 -20.13 -13.92
N GLU A 39 -5.48 -21.18 -14.71
CA GLU A 39 -4.30 -22.04 -14.83
C GLU A 39 -3.09 -21.28 -15.41
N ASP A 40 -3.29 -20.39 -16.37
CA ASP A 40 -2.20 -19.56 -16.91
C ASP A 40 -1.66 -18.54 -15.89
N ARG A 41 -2.51 -18.07 -14.96
CA ARG A 41 -2.17 -17.06 -13.96
C ARG A 41 -1.40 -17.59 -12.75
N ILE A 42 -1.31 -18.92 -12.61
CA ILE A 42 -0.48 -19.60 -11.59
C ILE A 42 0.83 -20.15 -12.16
N LYS A 43 1.09 -19.98 -13.45
CA LYS A 43 2.39 -20.35 -14.02
C LYS A 43 3.50 -19.45 -13.45
N PRO A 44 4.66 -19.99 -13.07
CA PRO A 44 5.80 -19.20 -12.62
C PRO A 44 6.42 -18.44 -13.80
N LYS A 45 5.87 -17.27 -14.12
CA LYS A 45 6.36 -16.41 -15.20
C LYS A 45 6.45 -14.95 -14.74
N PRO A 46 7.36 -14.14 -15.31
CA PRO A 46 7.56 -12.75 -14.89
C PRO A 46 6.27 -11.93 -14.94
N ALA A 47 5.42 -12.15 -15.96
CA ALA A 47 4.15 -11.45 -16.11
C ALA A 47 3.19 -11.68 -14.94
N ASN A 48 3.29 -12.83 -14.25
CA ASN A 48 2.45 -13.16 -13.11
C ASN A 48 2.93 -12.51 -11.82
N MET A 49 4.18 -12.06 -11.72
CA MET A 49 4.71 -11.28 -10.58
C MET A 49 4.21 -9.84 -10.54
N LEU A 50 3.83 -9.27 -11.70
CA LEU A 50 3.50 -7.85 -11.81
C LEU A 50 2.26 -7.47 -10.97
N GLY A 51 2.39 -6.34 -10.26
CA GLY A 51 1.35 -5.84 -9.37
C GLY A 51 1.85 -5.62 -7.94
N THR A 52 0.92 -5.38 -7.03
CA THR A 52 1.19 -5.21 -5.60
C THR A 52 0.66 -6.40 -4.83
N TRP A 53 1.50 -6.92 -3.93
CA TRP A 53 1.27 -8.10 -3.11
C TRP A 53 1.40 -7.71 -1.64
N ARG A 54 0.51 -8.24 -0.81
CA ARG A 54 0.50 -8.02 0.63
C ARG A 54 0.85 -9.33 1.33
N ILE A 55 1.71 -9.29 2.34
CA ILE A 55 1.96 -10.47 3.18
C ILE A 55 0.64 -11.00 3.78
N SER A 56 0.44 -12.32 3.68
CA SER A 56 -0.72 -13.02 4.23
C SER A 56 -0.35 -14.08 5.26
N GLY A 57 0.91 -14.54 5.29
CA GLY A 57 1.41 -15.49 6.28
C GLY A 57 2.91 -15.77 6.14
N VAL A 58 3.49 -16.35 7.19
CA VAL A 58 4.89 -16.81 7.24
C VAL A 58 4.89 -18.23 7.79
N SER A 59 5.68 -19.13 7.20
CA SER A 59 5.96 -20.46 7.74
C SER A 59 7.44 -20.59 8.10
N THR A 60 7.71 -21.21 9.25
CA THR A 60 9.06 -21.37 9.86
C THR A 60 9.35 -22.82 10.26
N THR A 61 8.57 -23.80 9.79
CA THR A 61 8.73 -25.22 10.14
C THR A 61 8.73 -26.10 8.88
N GLU A 62 9.38 -27.28 8.97
CA GLU A 62 9.39 -28.35 7.93
C GLU A 62 7.97 -28.80 7.50
N GLN A 63 6.94 -28.43 8.26
CA GLN A 63 5.54 -28.78 8.01
C GLN A 63 4.81 -27.79 7.09
N GLY A 64 5.52 -26.78 6.56
CA GLY A 64 5.04 -25.92 5.48
C GLY A 64 3.90 -24.98 5.86
N VAL A 65 3.37 -24.28 4.85
CA VAL A 65 2.14 -23.47 4.95
C VAL A 65 0.96 -24.44 4.89
N VAL A 66 0.20 -24.61 5.98
CA VAL A 66 -0.87 -25.62 5.97
C VAL A 66 -2.07 -25.18 5.11
N GLN A 67 -2.55 -26.17 4.37
CA GLN A 67 -3.40 -26.15 3.20
C GLN A 67 -4.88 -26.43 3.54
N PRO A 68 -5.76 -26.58 2.52
CA PRO A 68 -7.23 -26.68 2.65
C PRO A 68 -7.80 -27.90 3.40
N ASP A 69 -6.98 -28.66 4.14
CA ASP A 69 -7.34 -29.86 4.91
C ASP A 69 -7.35 -29.64 6.44
N GLY A 70 -6.96 -28.45 6.92
CA GLY A 70 -7.55 -27.85 8.12
C GLY A 70 -6.81 -28.00 9.44
N ARG A 71 -5.54 -27.56 9.55
CA ARG A 71 -4.88 -27.08 10.81
C ARG A 71 -3.38 -26.76 10.63
N PRO A 72 -2.79 -25.84 11.41
CA PRO A 72 -2.99 -24.39 11.48
C PRO A 72 -1.93 -23.62 10.68
N LEU A 73 -2.34 -22.57 9.95
CA LEU A 73 -1.49 -21.39 9.78
C LEU A 73 -1.36 -20.76 11.18
N ARG A 74 -0.14 -20.53 11.68
CA ARG A 74 0.05 -19.34 12.53
C ARG A 74 -0.15 -18.14 11.61
N GLN A 75 -1.41 -17.78 11.35
CA GLN A 75 -1.74 -16.40 11.08
C GLN A 75 -1.11 -15.64 12.24
N TYR A 76 -0.25 -14.67 11.95
CA TYR A 76 0.10 -13.68 12.94
C TYR A 76 -1.20 -13.26 13.64
N GLU A 77 -1.24 -13.34 14.98
CA GLU A 77 -2.30 -12.68 15.70
C GLU A 77 -2.34 -11.24 15.18
N SER A 78 -3.55 -10.75 14.87
CA SER A 78 -3.78 -9.38 14.40
C SER A 78 -3.19 -8.38 15.40
N GLY A 79 -1.91 -8.07 15.26
CA GLY A 79 -1.09 -7.41 16.28
C GLY A 79 0.41 -7.47 16.00
N ASP A 80 0.90 -8.46 15.26
CA ASP A 80 2.33 -8.57 14.96
C ASP A 80 2.79 -7.69 13.78
N LYS A 81 3.93 -7.01 14.02
CA LYS A 81 4.43 -5.80 13.36
C LYS A 81 5.02 -6.01 11.96
N HIS A 82 4.58 -7.03 11.23
CA HIS A 82 5.22 -7.44 9.98
C HIS A 82 4.31 -7.36 8.75
N ASN A 83 3.30 -6.48 8.77
CA ASN A 83 2.54 -6.15 7.58
C ASN A 83 3.42 -5.42 6.56
N MET A 84 3.41 -5.92 5.33
CA MET A 84 4.31 -5.46 4.28
C MET A 84 3.64 -5.59 2.91
N LEU A 85 3.87 -4.60 2.05
CA LEU A 85 3.59 -4.64 0.62
C LEU A 85 4.89 -4.82 -0.16
N ILE A 86 4.83 -5.61 -1.21
CA ILE A 86 5.84 -5.62 -2.27
C ILE A 86 5.17 -5.40 -3.62
N SER A 87 5.73 -4.51 -4.43
CA SER A 87 5.21 -4.17 -5.74
C SER A 87 6.26 -4.41 -6.81
N PHE A 88 5.90 -5.14 -7.86
CA PHE A 88 6.75 -5.46 -9.00
C PHE A 88 6.27 -4.73 -10.25
N PHE A 89 7.21 -4.03 -10.91
CA PHE A 89 6.91 -3.18 -12.06
C PHE A 89 7.52 -3.73 -13.35
N PRO A 90 6.90 -3.44 -14.53
CA PRO A 90 7.38 -3.88 -15.84
C PRO A 90 8.81 -3.43 -16.23
N ASP A 91 9.36 -2.40 -15.59
CA ASP A 91 10.72 -1.90 -15.84
C ASP A 91 11.80 -2.58 -14.99
N SER A 92 11.49 -3.79 -14.51
CA SER A 92 12.33 -4.57 -13.60
C SER A 92 12.66 -3.84 -12.30
N THR A 93 11.84 -2.86 -11.87
CA THR A 93 11.95 -2.26 -10.54
C THR A 93 10.95 -2.88 -9.57
N PHE A 94 11.30 -2.88 -8.29
CA PHE A 94 10.38 -3.25 -7.22
C PHE A 94 10.47 -2.27 -6.06
N THR A 95 9.42 -2.24 -5.25
CA THR A 95 9.40 -1.54 -3.96
C THR A 95 8.83 -2.43 -2.88
N ARG A 96 9.37 -2.32 -1.66
CA ARG A 96 8.87 -2.95 -0.44
C ARG A 96 8.48 -1.85 0.55
N VAL A 97 7.29 -1.94 1.14
CA VAL A 97 6.77 -0.96 2.11
C VAL A 97 6.24 -1.69 3.35
N GLY A 98 6.79 -1.39 4.52
CA GLY A 98 6.30 -1.88 5.81
C GLY A 98 5.38 -0.87 6.50
N THR A 99 4.63 -1.32 7.52
CA THR A 99 3.75 -0.45 8.32
C THR A 99 4.50 0.39 9.34
N ALA A 100 5.74 0.02 9.70
CA ALA A 100 6.58 0.81 10.60
C ALA A 100 7.49 1.80 9.85
N GLY A 101 7.19 2.06 8.57
CA GLY A 101 7.90 3.05 7.75
C GLY A 101 9.08 2.46 6.96
N GLU A 102 9.30 1.15 7.02
CA GLU A 102 10.32 0.49 6.21
C GLU A 102 10.04 0.72 4.73
N TYR A 103 11.07 1.13 4.00
CA TYR A 103 11.00 1.33 2.57
C TYR A 103 12.26 0.78 1.91
N THR A 104 12.08 -0.05 0.89
CA THR A 104 13.18 -0.55 0.06
C THR A 104 12.77 -0.44 -1.40
N ALA A 105 13.70 -0.03 -2.25
CA ALA A 105 13.52 -0.04 -3.69
C ALA A 105 14.73 -0.72 -4.33
N GLY A 106 14.50 -1.37 -5.46
CA GLY A 106 15.54 -2.14 -6.12
C GLY A 106 15.17 -2.60 -7.51
N LYS A 107 15.96 -3.56 -8.01
CA LYS A 107 15.74 -4.25 -9.27
C LYS A 107 15.31 -5.69 -9.03
N TRP A 108 14.45 -6.21 -9.87
CA TRP A 108 14.08 -7.62 -9.84
C TRP A 108 14.26 -8.27 -11.21
N ASP A 109 14.56 -9.56 -11.19
CA ASP A 109 14.59 -10.42 -12.36
C ASP A 109 14.01 -11.80 -12.01
N PHE A 110 13.56 -12.57 -13.00
CA PHE A 110 12.87 -13.83 -12.76
C PHE A 110 13.36 -14.93 -13.70
N ASP A 111 13.83 -16.02 -13.13
CA ASP A 111 14.24 -17.22 -13.86
C ASP A 111 13.03 -18.16 -13.97
N SER A 112 12.48 -18.30 -15.18
CA SER A 112 11.33 -19.18 -15.43
C SER A 112 11.67 -20.67 -15.50
N VAL A 113 12.96 -21.04 -15.55
CA VAL A 113 13.41 -22.44 -15.51
C VAL A 113 13.58 -22.87 -14.06
N ALA A 114 14.26 -22.05 -13.26
CA ALA A 114 14.46 -22.33 -11.83
C ALA A 114 13.24 -21.96 -10.96
N HIS A 115 12.30 -21.19 -11.51
CA HIS A 115 11.17 -20.60 -10.77
C HIS A 115 11.64 -19.71 -9.60
N THR A 116 12.72 -18.96 -9.80
CA THR A 116 13.30 -18.08 -8.79
C THR A 116 13.15 -16.60 -9.17
N ILE A 117 13.05 -15.75 -8.16
CA ILE A 117 13.14 -14.30 -8.31
C ILE A 117 14.42 -13.79 -7.66
N PHE A 118 15.11 -12.90 -8.36
CA PHE A 118 16.28 -12.19 -7.86
C PHE A 118 15.88 -10.79 -7.45
N LEU A 119 16.04 -10.42 -6.17
CA LEU A 119 15.79 -9.08 -5.66
C LEU A 119 17.12 -8.40 -5.33
N THR A 120 17.46 -7.36 -6.09
CA THR A 120 18.69 -6.59 -5.90
C THR A 120 18.39 -5.23 -5.29
N SER A 121 18.89 -4.97 -4.09
CA SER A 121 18.82 -3.66 -3.42
C SER A 121 20.08 -3.40 -2.59
N ASN A 122 20.54 -2.15 -2.51
CA ASN A 122 21.73 -1.78 -1.73
C ASN A 122 22.98 -2.66 -2.00
N ARG A 123 23.21 -3.04 -3.26
CA ARG A 123 24.30 -3.94 -3.71
C ARG A 123 24.24 -5.37 -3.15
N LYS A 124 23.11 -5.77 -2.55
CA LYS A 124 22.82 -7.15 -2.14
C LYS A 124 21.78 -7.73 -3.10
N THR A 125 21.99 -8.96 -3.54
CA THR A 125 21.04 -9.73 -4.33
C THR A 125 20.57 -10.92 -3.51
N GLU A 126 19.25 -11.11 -3.45
CA GLU A 126 18.59 -12.25 -2.81
C GLU A 126 17.92 -13.10 -3.88
N GLU A 127 18.20 -14.40 -3.89
CA GLU A 127 17.52 -15.37 -4.74
C GLU A 127 16.44 -16.08 -3.91
N ILE A 128 15.22 -16.13 -4.42
CA ILE A 128 14.04 -16.58 -3.68
C ILE A 128 13.22 -17.50 -4.59
N GLY A 129 12.87 -18.69 -4.12
CA GLY A 129 11.98 -19.62 -4.83
C GLY A 129 10.55 -19.06 -4.90
N VAL A 130 9.86 -19.25 -6.03
CA VAL A 130 8.53 -18.67 -6.26
C VAL A 130 7.55 -19.71 -6.78
N PHE A 131 6.40 -19.83 -6.10
CA PHE A 131 5.25 -20.56 -6.62
C PHE A 131 3.95 -19.79 -6.41
N PHE A 132 3.02 -19.96 -7.35
CA PHE A 132 1.72 -19.31 -7.31
C PHE A 132 0.62 -20.31 -6.99
N SER A 133 -0.39 -19.85 -6.27
CA SER A 133 -1.59 -20.62 -5.97
C SER A 133 -2.81 -19.71 -5.85
N TYR A 134 -3.95 -20.27 -5.47
CA TYR A 134 -5.15 -19.54 -5.12
C TYR A 134 -5.54 -19.82 -3.68
N ALA A 135 -6.00 -18.78 -2.97
CA ALA A 135 -6.72 -18.94 -1.73
C ALA A 135 -8.18 -19.36 -2.00
N ASP A 136 -8.86 -19.87 -0.97
CA ASP A 136 -10.26 -20.34 -1.06
C ASP A 136 -11.25 -19.28 -1.56
N ASN A 137 -10.94 -18.00 -1.32
CA ASN A 137 -11.73 -16.87 -1.79
C ASN A 137 -11.44 -16.48 -3.26
N GLY A 138 -10.63 -17.27 -3.97
CA GLY A 138 -10.24 -17.04 -5.37
C GLY A 138 -9.17 -15.98 -5.57
N MET A 139 -8.59 -15.44 -4.49
CA MET A 139 -7.48 -14.49 -4.58
C MET A 139 -6.18 -15.21 -4.90
N ARG A 140 -5.35 -14.61 -5.74
CA ARG A 140 -4.06 -15.17 -6.12
C ARG A 140 -3.06 -15.01 -4.98
N LEU A 141 -2.30 -16.07 -4.74
CA LEU A 141 -1.17 -16.09 -3.82
C LEU A 141 0.13 -16.23 -4.61
N VAL A 142 1.17 -15.56 -4.13
CA VAL A 142 2.55 -15.85 -4.46
C VAL A 142 3.27 -16.25 -3.17
N ASN A 143 4.04 -17.32 -3.22
CA ASN A 143 4.79 -17.81 -2.08
C ASN A 143 6.27 -17.66 -2.38
N PHE A 144 6.97 -17.04 -1.46
CA PHE A 144 8.42 -16.85 -1.47
C PHE A 144 9.06 -17.88 -0.56
N GLU A 145 9.92 -18.71 -1.10
CA GLU A 145 10.65 -19.75 -0.38
C GLU A 145 12.12 -19.30 -0.24
N PHE A 146 12.53 -19.02 0.99
CA PHE A 146 13.89 -18.57 1.32
C PHE A 146 14.79 -19.75 1.70
N SER A 147 14.19 -20.79 2.26
CA SER A 147 14.81 -22.08 2.57
C SER A 147 13.71 -23.16 2.65
N PRO A 148 14.05 -24.46 2.71
CA PRO A 148 13.05 -25.52 2.86
C PRO A 148 12.09 -25.34 4.05
N ASN A 149 12.52 -24.58 5.06
CA ASN A 149 11.77 -24.38 6.30
C ASN A 149 11.29 -22.94 6.49
N GLU A 150 11.54 -22.05 5.53
CA GLU A 150 11.19 -20.63 5.64
C GLU A 150 10.51 -20.16 4.36
N SER A 151 9.22 -19.83 4.48
CA SER A 151 8.47 -19.26 3.38
C SER A 151 7.52 -18.16 3.83
N VAL A 152 7.21 -17.26 2.89
CA VAL A 152 6.27 -16.16 3.08
C VAL A 152 5.21 -16.24 1.99
N SER A 153 3.95 -16.29 2.39
CA SER A 153 2.82 -16.18 1.47
C SER A 153 2.40 -14.72 1.34
N LEU A 154 2.18 -14.28 0.11
CA LEU A 154 1.65 -12.96 -0.21
C LEU A 154 0.38 -13.09 -1.05
N ILE A 155 -0.66 -12.36 -0.65
CA ILE A 155 -1.92 -12.26 -1.35
C ILE A 155 -1.92 -11.06 -2.29
N GLU A 156 -2.51 -11.23 -3.47
CA GLU A 156 -2.65 -10.16 -4.45
C GLU A 156 -3.48 -9.00 -3.87
N TYR A 157 -2.87 -7.82 -3.77
CA TYR A 157 -3.50 -6.61 -3.24
C TYR A 157 -4.03 -5.70 -4.35
N GLY A 158 -3.31 -5.65 -5.48
CA GLY A 158 -3.73 -4.89 -6.65
C GLY A 158 -3.00 -5.33 -7.90
N HIS A 159 -3.75 -5.55 -8.98
CA HIS A 159 -3.17 -5.83 -10.29
C HIS A 159 -2.34 -4.63 -10.78
N LYS A 160 -1.40 -4.90 -11.71
CA LYS A 160 -0.62 -3.84 -12.36
C LYS A 160 -1.52 -2.81 -13.03
N LEU A 161 -1.17 -1.53 -12.94
CA LEU A 161 -1.80 -0.48 -13.74
C LEU A 161 -1.27 -0.54 -15.17
N MET A 162 -2.08 -0.13 -16.14
CA MET A 162 -1.64 0.02 -17.54
C MET A 162 -0.49 1.03 -17.64
N ARG A 163 -0.60 2.14 -16.91
CA ARG A 163 0.47 3.12 -16.71
C ARG A 163 1.11 2.86 -15.35
N PHE A 164 2.02 1.89 -15.30
CA PHE A 164 2.57 1.43 -14.03
C PHE A 164 3.33 2.52 -13.25
N GLN A 165 3.84 3.56 -13.91
CA GLN A 165 4.49 4.69 -13.26
C GLN A 165 3.52 5.58 -12.48
N GLU A 166 2.21 5.46 -12.72
CA GLU A 166 1.15 6.12 -11.93
C GLU A 166 0.78 5.29 -10.69
N ASP A 167 1.35 4.10 -10.50
CA ASP A 167 1.09 3.28 -9.32
C ASP A 167 1.55 4.00 -8.06
N PRO A 168 0.72 4.05 -6.99
CA PRO A 168 1.10 4.72 -5.76
C PRO A 168 2.37 4.14 -5.16
N TYR A 169 2.72 2.87 -5.39
CA TYR A 169 3.92 2.25 -4.83
C TYR A 169 5.14 2.33 -5.76
N PHE A 170 5.01 2.91 -6.96
CA PHE A 170 6.18 3.12 -7.82
C PHE A 170 7.22 4.03 -7.14
N GLY A 171 8.52 3.76 -7.36
CA GLY A 171 9.59 4.42 -6.60
C GLY A 171 9.54 5.94 -6.64
N LYS A 172 9.26 6.53 -7.80
CA LYS A 172 9.11 7.99 -7.98
C LYS A 172 7.95 8.59 -7.18
N ASN A 173 6.95 7.78 -6.82
CA ASN A 173 5.78 8.23 -6.06
C ASN A 173 5.96 8.02 -4.54
N ASN A 174 7.08 7.45 -4.09
CA ASN A 174 7.34 7.14 -2.67
C ASN A 174 8.63 7.73 -2.11
N TRP A 175 9.34 8.57 -2.87
CA TRP A 175 10.63 9.08 -2.39
C TRP A 175 10.49 9.92 -1.12
N TRP A 176 9.30 10.44 -0.82
CA TRP A 176 9.00 11.13 0.44
C TRP A 176 9.34 10.30 1.69
N ARG A 177 9.34 8.96 1.59
CA ARG A 177 9.71 8.03 2.67
C ARG A 177 11.21 7.95 2.94
N ILE A 178 12.03 8.33 1.96
CA ILE A 178 13.48 8.21 2.06
C ILE A 178 13.99 9.35 2.93
N LYS A 179 14.38 9.03 4.17
CA LYS A 179 14.94 10.01 5.10
C LYS A 179 16.16 10.70 4.48
N PRO A 180 16.17 12.04 4.39
CA PRO A 180 17.32 12.77 3.86
C PRO A 180 18.52 12.63 4.80
N ALA A 181 19.73 12.56 4.23
CA ALA A 181 20.98 12.41 4.99
C ALA A 181 21.43 13.71 5.68
N LYS A 182 20.85 14.85 5.29
CA LYS A 182 21.16 16.20 5.79
C LYS A 182 19.86 17.00 5.87
N SER A 183 19.91 18.09 6.64
CA SER A 183 18.81 19.06 6.75
C SER A 183 18.37 19.56 5.38
N GLU A 184 17.05 19.63 5.19
CA GLU A 184 16.41 20.13 3.98
C GLU A 184 16.01 21.60 4.14
N ASN A 185 16.21 22.40 3.08
CA ASN A 185 15.68 23.77 3.04
C ASN A 185 14.17 23.77 2.75
N GLU A 186 13.53 24.95 2.83
CA GLU A 186 12.08 25.07 2.65
C GLU A 186 11.57 24.50 1.31
N VAL A 187 12.31 24.73 0.22
CA VAL A 187 11.96 24.24 -1.12
C VAL A 187 12.00 22.71 -1.17
N GLN A 188 13.00 22.10 -0.53
CA GLN A 188 13.15 20.64 -0.44
C GLN A 188 12.06 20.01 0.43
N ILE A 189 11.77 20.61 1.59
CA ILE A 189 10.67 20.19 2.48
C ILE A 189 9.32 20.23 1.74
N ARG A 190 9.07 21.33 1.01
CA ARG A 190 7.87 21.49 0.17
C ARG A 190 7.80 20.44 -0.93
N ALA A 191 8.91 20.14 -1.61
CA ALA A 191 8.94 19.10 -2.63
C ALA A 191 8.59 17.72 -2.05
N ARG A 192 9.07 17.41 -0.83
CA ARG A 192 8.77 16.16 -0.12
C ARG A 192 7.29 16.07 0.24
N LEU A 193 6.74 17.15 0.77
CA LEU A 193 5.31 17.26 1.04
C LEU A 193 4.47 17.06 -0.24
N LEU A 194 4.84 17.71 -1.35
CA LEU A 194 4.16 17.54 -2.63
C LEU A 194 4.22 16.09 -3.12
N ASN A 195 5.35 15.39 -2.93
CA ASN A 195 5.43 13.98 -3.27
C ASN A 195 4.50 13.11 -2.42
N TYR A 196 4.40 13.38 -1.12
CA TYR A 196 3.43 12.70 -0.24
C TYR A 196 1.97 12.97 -0.64
N LEU A 197 1.63 14.21 -1.04
CA LEU A 197 0.28 14.53 -1.51
C LEU A 197 -0.05 13.84 -2.84
N ALA A 198 0.90 13.82 -3.78
CA ALA A 198 0.76 13.10 -5.05
C ALA A 198 0.64 11.59 -4.85
N HIS A 199 1.40 11.02 -3.92
CA HIS A 199 1.27 9.63 -3.46
C HIS A 199 -0.15 9.34 -2.98
N THR A 200 -0.65 10.17 -2.06
CA THR A 200 -1.99 10.01 -1.48
C THR A 200 -3.08 10.08 -2.55
N ALA A 201 -2.96 11.00 -3.51
CA ALA A 201 -3.87 11.06 -4.65
C ALA A 201 -3.79 9.79 -5.53
N SER A 202 -2.57 9.27 -5.75
CA SER A 202 -2.35 8.06 -6.54
C SER A 202 -2.96 6.81 -5.91
N ILE A 203 -3.02 6.74 -4.56
CA ILE A 203 -3.75 5.67 -3.86
C ILE A 203 -5.22 5.68 -4.28
N LEU A 204 -5.87 6.85 -4.20
CA LEU A 204 -7.28 7.00 -4.56
C LEU A 204 -7.50 6.67 -6.04
N SER A 205 -6.71 7.24 -6.94
CA SER A 205 -6.81 6.98 -8.39
C SER A 205 -6.62 5.50 -8.73
N SER A 206 -5.60 4.85 -8.15
CA SER A 206 -5.37 3.42 -8.37
C SER A 206 -6.52 2.54 -7.84
N ALA A 207 -7.11 2.91 -6.70
CA ALA A 207 -8.27 2.20 -6.16
C ALA A 207 -9.50 2.33 -7.06
N GLN A 208 -9.66 3.46 -7.74
CA GLN A 208 -10.72 3.62 -8.75
C GLN A 208 -10.48 2.75 -9.96
N ILE A 209 -9.26 2.80 -10.53
CA ILE A 209 -8.89 2.02 -11.72
C ILE A 209 -9.01 0.51 -11.46
N ARG A 210 -8.66 0.07 -10.25
CA ARG A 210 -8.74 -1.33 -9.82
C ARG A 210 -10.12 -1.75 -9.31
N GLU A 211 -11.08 -0.83 -9.27
CA GLU A 211 -12.41 -1.03 -8.70
C GLU A 211 -12.36 -1.63 -7.28
N GLN A 212 -11.39 -1.18 -6.47
CA GLN A 212 -11.20 -1.70 -5.12
C GLN A 212 -12.41 -1.35 -4.24
N ASN A 213 -12.87 -2.37 -3.51
CA ASN A 213 -14.01 -2.25 -2.60
C ASN A 213 -13.64 -1.60 -1.27
N TYR A 214 -12.35 -1.48 -0.97
CA TYR A 214 -11.87 -0.75 0.19
C TYR A 214 -10.57 -0.04 -0.16
N ILE A 215 -10.33 1.09 0.51
CA ILE A 215 -9.07 1.83 0.45
C ILE A 215 -8.46 1.77 1.84
N SER A 216 -7.17 1.41 1.91
CA SER A 216 -6.42 1.39 3.16
C SER A 216 -5.26 2.38 3.09
N MET A 217 -5.15 3.20 4.12
CA MET A 217 -4.02 4.12 4.32
C MET A 217 -2.93 3.52 5.21
N GLU A 218 -3.05 2.25 5.60
CA GLU A 218 -2.14 1.55 6.52
C GLU A 218 -0.66 1.69 6.15
N PHE A 219 -0.33 1.55 4.86
CA PHE A 219 1.05 1.66 4.37
C PHE A 219 1.45 3.10 4.04
N SER A 220 0.55 4.07 4.18
CA SER A 220 0.71 5.44 3.67
C SER A 220 0.21 6.47 4.67
N GLN A 221 0.28 6.15 5.96
CA GLN A 221 -0.09 7.06 7.03
C GLN A 221 0.78 8.31 7.01
N GLY A 222 0.18 9.46 7.30
CA GLY A 222 0.87 10.73 7.37
C GLY A 222 -0.08 11.83 7.84
N ILE A 223 0.11 13.04 7.34
CA ILE A 223 -0.63 14.22 7.83
C ILE A 223 -1.99 14.41 7.15
N VAL A 224 -2.28 13.73 6.04
CA VAL A 224 -3.56 13.85 5.32
C VAL A 224 -4.63 13.00 6.01
N LYS A 225 -5.80 13.59 6.23
CA LYS A 225 -6.99 12.90 6.70
C LYS A 225 -8.10 12.99 5.65
N LEU A 226 -8.58 11.83 5.21
CA LEU A 226 -9.64 11.72 4.21
C LEU A 226 -11.02 11.62 4.88
N TYR A 227 -12.00 12.32 4.32
CA TYR A 227 -13.40 12.32 4.72
C TYR A 227 -14.27 12.05 3.49
N ASN A 228 -15.54 11.71 3.68
CA ASN A 228 -16.45 11.62 2.54
C ASN A 228 -16.62 13.01 1.90
N VAL A 229 -15.98 13.24 0.75
CA VAL A 229 -15.95 14.52 0.03
C VAL A 229 -15.24 15.61 0.85
N GLY A 230 -14.02 15.31 1.32
CA GLY A 230 -13.24 16.27 2.10
C GLY A 230 -11.83 15.79 2.43
N VAL A 231 -10.90 16.74 2.45
CA VAL A 231 -9.51 16.51 2.88
C VAL A 231 -9.22 17.44 4.03
N GLY A 232 -8.73 16.90 5.13
CA GLY A 232 -8.23 17.66 6.26
C GLY A 232 -6.83 17.21 6.66
N VAL A 233 -6.41 17.69 7.82
CA VAL A 233 -5.11 17.38 8.42
C VAL A 233 -5.29 16.58 9.72
N VAL A 234 -4.35 15.66 9.98
CA VAL A 234 -4.24 14.97 11.28
C VAL A 234 -3.85 15.98 12.36
N LYS A 235 -4.23 15.81 13.63
CA LYS A 235 -3.77 16.73 14.68
C LYS A 235 -2.26 16.62 14.88
N LYS A 236 -1.58 17.73 15.20
CA LYS A 236 -0.11 17.78 15.35
C LYS A 236 0.46 16.77 16.35
N ASP A 237 -0.27 16.47 17.44
CA ASP A 237 0.08 15.47 18.46
C ASP A 237 -0.23 14.01 18.06
N LYS A 238 -0.91 13.82 16.92
CA LYS A 238 -1.31 12.51 16.36
C LYS A 238 -0.60 12.18 15.06
N ILE A 239 0.40 12.96 14.66
CA ILE A 239 1.20 12.68 13.47
C ILE A 239 1.89 11.32 13.63
N PRO A 240 1.77 10.40 12.65
CA PRO A 240 2.43 9.10 12.70
C PRO A 240 3.96 9.23 12.81
N ALA A 241 4.58 8.41 13.66
CA ALA A 241 6.04 8.37 13.81
C ALA A 241 6.75 8.02 12.49
N THR A 242 6.13 7.20 11.65
CA THR A 242 6.62 6.85 10.30
C THR A 242 6.75 8.07 9.39
N TRP A 243 5.81 9.01 9.49
CA TRP A 243 5.88 10.26 8.74
C TRP A 243 6.95 11.20 9.31
N LEU A 244 7.03 11.35 10.63
CA LEU A 244 8.09 12.15 11.28
C LEU A 244 9.49 11.63 10.92
N GLY A 245 9.66 10.30 10.90
CA GLY A 245 10.90 9.63 10.55
C GLY A 245 11.32 9.76 9.08
N SER A 246 10.44 10.26 8.21
CA SER A 246 10.72 10.46 6.78
C SER A 246 11.45 11.78 6.45
N PHE A 247 11.58 12.68 7.45
CA PHE A 247 12.31 13.94 7.36
C PHE A 247 13.65 13.85 8.09
N TYR A 248 14.55 14.81 7.86
CA TYR A 248 15.84 14.86 8.56
C TYR A 248 15.64 14.96 10.07
N SER A 249 14.77 15.87 10.50
CA SER A 249 14.40 16.13 11.90
C SER A 249 12.88 16.28 12.08
N VAL A 250 12.43 16.18 13.33
CA VAL A 250 11.02 16.35 13.72
C VAL A 250 10.55 17.77 13.43
N GLU A 251 11.42 18.76 13.57
CA GLU A 251 11.13 20.17 13.27
C GLU A 251 10.86 20.39 11.78
N GLU A 252 11.64 19.76 10.90
CA GLU A 252 11.40 19.83 9.45
C GLU A 252 10.11 19.12 9.04
N ALA A 253 9.80 18.01 9.71
CA ALA A 253 8.51 17.36 9.56
C ALA A 253 7.41 18.35 9.96
N HIS A 254 7.46 18.95 11.16
CA HIS A 254 6.47 19.95 11.57
C HIS A 254 6.38 21.17 10.62
N LYS A 255 7.49 21.62 10.01
CA LYS A 255 7.42 22.65 8.96
C LYS A 255 6.59 22.20 7.76
N ALA A 256 6.76 20.97 7.27
CA ALA A 256 5.92 20.42 6.20
C ALA A 256 4.44 20.32 6.62
N TYR A 257 4.19 19.95 7.87
CA TYR A 257 2.83 19.95 8.43
C TYR A 257 2.23 21.36 8.39
N ASP A 258 2.95 22.36 8.91
CA ASP A 258 2.47 23.73 9.00
C ASP A 258 2.21 24.31 7.60
N MET A 259 3.07 24.02 6.60
CA MET A 259 2.82 24.39 5.20
C MET A 259 1.50 23.83 4.64
N PHE A 260 1.19 22.58 4.97
CA PHE A 260 -0.04 21.92 4.51
C PHE A 260 -1.26 22.50 5.22
N GLU A 261 -1.20 22.65 6.53
CA GLU A 261 -2.26 23.23 7.36
C GLU A 261 -2.57 24.66 6.93
N ASP A 262 -1.56 25.53 6.80
CA ASP A 262 -1.70 26.90 6.32
C ASP A 262 -2.34 26.95 4.93
N TYR A 263 -1.98 26.02 4.04
CA TYR A 263 -2.59 25.95 2.72
C TYR A 263 -4.08 25.60 2.81
N LEU A 264 -4.45 24.61 3.62
CA LEU A 264 -5.87 24.23 3.80
C LEU A 264 -6.72 25.37 4.40
N PHE A 265 -6.14 26.19 5.28
CA PHE A 265 -6.86 27.33 5.87
C PHE A 265 -6.96 28.54 4.95
N THR A 266 -5.96 28.79 4.11
CA THR A 266 -5.87 30.02 3.31
C THR A 266 -6.38 29.85 1.88
N ALA A 267 -6.36 28.64 1.32
CA ALA A 267 -6.73 28.42 -0.08
C ALA A 267 -8.25 28.29 -0.26
N LYS A 268 -8.74 28.75 -1.42
CA LYS A 268 -10.11 28.45 -1.87
C LYS A 268 -10.08 27.14 -2.63
N HIS A 269 -10.88 26.17 -2.18
CA HIS A 269 -10.97 24.86 -2.81
C HIS A 269 -12.24 24.72 -3.65
N LYS A 270 -12.11 24.10 -4.82
CA LYS A 270 -13.26 23.71 -5.63
C LYS A 270 -14.00 22.58 -4.93
N LYS A 271 -15.32 22.69 -4.87
CA LYS A 271 -16.18 21.60 -4.39
C LYS A 271 -16.37 20.58 -5.52
N TYR A 272 -16.19 19.32 -5.19
CA TYR A 272 -16.49 18.19 -6.07
C TYR A 272 -17.67 17.42 -5.45
N GLN A 273 -18.68 17.08 -6.24
CA GLN A 273 -19.89 16.40 -5.77
C GLN A 273 -20.38 15.46 -6.86
N SER A 274 -19.57 14.45 -7.13
CA SER A 274 -19.81 13.55 -8.25
C SER A 274 -20.53 12.26 -7.82
N GLY A 275 -20.88 12.15 -6.53
CA GLY A 275 -21.47 10.97 -5.90
C GLY A 275 -20.47 9.84 -5.63
N ASN A 276 -19.20 10.03 -6.00
CA ASN A 276 -18.12 9.08 -5.77
C ASN A 276 -17.02 9.76 -4.95
N TRP A 277 -17.06 9.55 -3.63
CA TRP A 277 -16.15 10.21 -2.69
C TRP A 277 -14.68 9.98 -3.03
N VAL A 278 -14.30 8.79 -3.53
CA VAL A 278 -12.92 8.49 -3.95
C VAL A 278 -12.49 9.40 -5.10
N ARG A 279 -13.41 9.68 -6.03
CA ARG A 279 -13.14 10.59 -7.17
C ARG A 279 -13.02 12.02 -6.72
N ASP A 280 -13.93 12.41 -5.83
CA ASP A 280 -14.01 13.77 -5.34
C ASP A 280 -12.77 14.10 -4.50
N ASP A 281 -12.38 13.23 -3.57
CA ASP A 281 -11.18 13.38 -2.74
C ASP A 281 -9.89 13.33 -3.57
N HIS A 282 -9.82 12.48 -4.60
CA HIS A 282 -8.70 12.48 -5.55
C HIS A 282 -8.54 13.85 -6.20
N HIS A 283 -9.63 14.44 -6.72
CA HIS A 283 -9.57 15.76 -7.34
C HIS A 283 -9.23 16.87 -6.34
N ILE A 284 -9.75 16.80 -5.11
CA ILE A 284 -9.40 17.75 -4.04
C ILE A 284 -7.89 17.70 -3.75
N LEU A 285 -7.30 16.51 -3.61
CA LEU A 285 -5.86 16.35 -3.39
C LEU A 285 -5.02 16.85 -4.57
N VAL A 286 -5.45 16.60 -5.80
CA VAL A 286 -4.77 17.12 -7.00
C VAL A 286 -4.80 18.64 -7.04
N ASP A 287 -5.94 19.26 -6.72
CA ASP A 287 -6.05 20.72 -6.64
C ASP A 287 -5.17 21.31 -5.54
N ILE A 288 -5.14 20.67 -4.36
CA ILE A 288 -4.26 21.08 -3.27
C ILE A 288 -2.80 21.00 -3.69
N HIS A 289 -2.36 19.85 -4.21
CA HIS A 289 -1.01 19.63 -4.71
C HIS A 289 -0.61 20.69 -5.74
N ASN A 290 -1.47 20.94 -6.72
CA ASN A 290 -1.18 21.88 -7.80
C ASN A 290 -1.12 23.34 -7.31
N GLY A 291 -1.98 23.74 -6.39
CA GLY A 291 -1.93 25.10 -5.84
C GLY A 291 -0.77 25.30 -4.87
N MET A 292 -0.39 24.29 -4.08
CA MET A 292 0.84 24.33 -3.27
C MET A 292 2.10 24.41 -4.11
N LYS A 293 2.13 23.75 -5.28
CA LYS A 293 3.25 23.79 -6.23
C LYS A 293 3.45 25.19 -6.86
N ARG A 294 2.41 26.02 -6.91
CA ARG A 294 2.45 27.36 -7.51
C ARG A 294 2.85 28.47 -6.53
N LYS A 295 2.79 28.20 -5.22
CA LYS A 295 3.26 29.11 -4.16
C LYS A 295 4.76 28.91 -3.93
#